data_AF-A0A819XJL2-F1
#
_entry.id   AF-A0A819XJL2-F1
#
_cell.length_a   1.000
_cell.length_b   1.000
_cell.length_c   1.000
_cell.angle_alpha   90.00
_cell.angle_beta   90.00
_cell.angle_gamma   90.00
#
_symmetry.space_group_name_H-M   'P 1'
#
loop_
_entity.id
_entity.type
_entity.pdbx_description
1 polymer ?
#
loop_
_entity_poly.entity_id
_entity_poly.type
_entity_poly.pdbx_seq_one_letter_code
_entity_poly.pdbx_strand_id
1 'polypeptide(L)' 'SNFLWTFKLNNPKGGWRKKANHFADGGDFGNREQYINQLLRKMV' A
#
# COMPACT_ATOMS: atom_id res chain seq x y z
N SER A 1 10.95 6.45 16.22
CA SER A 1 10.99 5.74 14.93
C SER A 1 12.40 5.50 14.39
N ASN A 2 13.45 6.03 15.03
CA ASN A 2 14.79 6.14 14.42
C ASN A 2 15.67 4.88 14.58
N PHE A 3 15.18 3.85 15.27
CA PHE A 3 15.92 2.60 15.43
C PHE A 3 15.87 1.73 14.17
N LEU A 4 14.73 1.72 13.48
CA LEU A 4 14.56 0.93 12.26
C LEU A 4 14.92 1.76 11.03
N TRP A 5 15.59 1.12 10.07
CA TRP A 5 15.79 1.69 8.76
C TRP A 5 14.47 1.76 7.97
N THR A 6 14.42 2.62 6.96
CA THR A 6 13.26 2.69 6.06
C THR A 6 13.08 1.38 5.29
N PHE A 7 11.84 0.87 5.25
CA PHE A 7 11.56 -0.37 4.55
C PHE A 7 11.58 -0.15 3.03
N LYS A 8 12.41 -0.91 2.32
CA LYS A 8 12.34 -1.04 0.86
C LYS A 8 11.42 -2.20 0.53
N LEU A 9 10.18 -1.92 0.15
CA LEU A 9 9.17 -2.92 -0.17
C LEU A 9 9.12 -3.22 -1.67
N ASN A 10 8.64 -4.41 -2.04
CA ASN A 10 8.41 -4.79 -3.44
C ASN A 10 7.12 -4.16 -3.99
N ASN A 11 6.95 -4.18 -5.32
CA ASN A 11 5.64 -3.90 -5.90
C ASN A 11 4.62 -4.95 -5.43
N PRO A 12 3.36 -4.57 -5.15
CA PRO A 12 2.35 -5.52 -4.67
C PRO A 12 2.11 -6.61 -5.72
N LYS A 13 2.09 -7.87 -5.28
CA LYS A 13 1.66 -9.00 -6.11
C LYS A 13 0.25 -8.75 -6.67
N GLY A 14 0.12 -8.83 -8.00
CA GLY A 14 -1.11 -8.50 -8.72
C GLY A 14 -1.21 -7.04 -9.19
N GLY A 15 -0.22 -6.21 -8.87
CA GLY A 15 -0.12 -4.83 -9.33
C GLY A 15 -1.06 -3.86 -8.61
N TRP A 16 -1.12 -2.65 -9.15
CA TRP A 16 -2.00 -1.57 -8.69
C TRP A 16 -3.24 -1.52 -9.58
N ARG A 17 -4.39 -1.22 -9.00
CA ARG A 17 -5.63 -0.98 -9.74
C ARG A 17 -5.60 0.39 -10.43
N LYS A 18 -5.41 1.47 -9.67
CA LYS A 18 -5.31 2.85 -10.18
C LYS A 18 -4.65 3.78 -9.16
N LYS A 19 -3.35 4.04 -9.33
CA LYS A 19 -2.53 4.88 -8.43
C LYS A 19 -3.02 6.32 -8.29
N ALA A 20 -3.68 6.85 -9.32
CA ALA A 20 -4.08 8.26 -9.38
C ALA A 20 -5.45 8.56 -8.73
N ASN A 21 -6.18 7.55 -8.25
CA ASN A 21 -7.49 7.72 -7.61
C ASN A 21 -7.40 7.37 -6.11
N HIS A 22 -8.22 8.06 -5.30
CA HIS A 22 -8.27 7.80 -3.86
C HIS A 22 -8.86 6.41 -3.59
N PHE A 23 -8.42 5.73 -2.53
CA PHE A 23 -8.86 4.37 -2.20
C PHE A 23 -10.39 4.26 -2.02
N ALA A 24 -11.01 5.28 -1.41
CA ALA A 24 -12.47 5.35 -1.25
C ALA A 24 -13.23 5.39 -2.59
N ASP A 25 -12.60 5.93 -3.64
CA ASP A 25 -13.13 5.99 -5.01
C ASP A 25 -12.70 4.77 -5.85
N GLY A 26 -12.20 3.71 -5.20
CA GLY A 26 -11.74 2.49 -5.84
C GLY A 26 -10.33 2.57 -6.45
N GLY A 27 -9.52 3.57 -6.07
CA GLY A 27 -8.11 3.68 -6.46
C GLY A 27 -7.14 3.10 -5.43
N ASP A 28 -5.89 3.58 -5.44
CA ASP A 28 -4.80 3.01 -4.63
C ASP A 28 -4.04 4.01 -3.74
N PHE A 29 -4.30 5.32 -3.83
CA PHE A 29 -3.65 6.27 -2.92
C PHE A 29 -4.59 6.67 -1.77
N GLY A 30 -4.02 7.19 -0.68
CA GLY A 30 -4.77 7.70 0.47
C GLY A 30 -4.99 6.69 1.58
N ASN A 31 -5.84 7.07 2.55
CA ASN A 31 -6.11 6.26 3.73
C ASN A 31 -6.95 5.03 3.35
N ARG A 32 -6.47 3.85 3.75
CA ARG A 32 -7.17 2.57 3.56
C ARG A 32 -7.66 1.93 4.86
N GLU A 33 -7.50 2.63 5.99
CA GLU A 33 -7.85 2.14 7.32
C GLU A 33 -7.31 0.72 7.57
N GLN A 34 -8.16 -0.20 7.97
CA GLN A 34 -7.89 -1.63 8.19
C GLN A 34 -7.34 -2.38 6.95
N TYR A 35 -7.55 -1.87 5.73
CA TYR A 35 -7.15 -2.53 4.50
C TYR A 35 -5.65 -2.37 4.17
N ILE A 36 -4.90 -1.54 4.90
CA ILE A 36 -3.45 -1.37 4.67
C ILE A 36 -2.66 -2.68 4.83
N ASN A 37 -3.07 -3.53 5.77
CA ASN A 37 -2.43 -4.83 6.03
C ASN A 37 -2.58 -5.79 4.85
N GLN A 38 -3.67 -5.69 4.08
CA GLN A 38 -3.87 -6.50 2.89
C GLN A 38 -2.93 -6.09 1.76
N LEU A 39 -2.62 -4.79 1.65
CA LEU A 39 -1.61 -4.29 0.72
C LEU A 39 -0.20 -4.74 1.13
N LEU A 40 0.15 -4.59 2.41
CA LEU A 40 1.49 -4.96 2.91
C LEU A 40 1.79 -6.45 2.70
N ARG A 41 0.83 -7.35 2.92
CA ARG A 41 0.97 -8.79 2.62
C ARG A 41 1.30 -9.12 1.16
N LYS A 42 1.10 -8.18 0.23
CA LYS A 42 1.45 -8.34 -1.19
C LYS A 42 2.82 -7.77 -1.53
N MET A 43 3.44 -6.98 -0.65
CA MET A 43 4.67 -6.21 -0.90
C MET A 43 5.87 -6.71 -0.08
N VAL A 44 5.60 -7.43 1.02
CA VAL A 44 6.59 -8.25 1.75
C VAL A 44 6.71 -9.59 1.04
#